data_AF-A0A7S3XW42-F1
#
_entry.id   AF-A0A7S3XW42-F1
#
_cell.length_a   1.000
_cell.length_b   1.000
_cell.length_c   1.000
_cell.angle_alpha   90.00
_cell.angle_beta   90.00
_cell.angle_gamma   90.00
#
_symmetry.space_group_name_H-M   'P 1'
#
loop_
_entity.id
_entity.type
_entity.pdbx_description
1 polymer ?
#
loop_
_entity_poly.entity_id
_entity_poly.type
_entity_poly.pdbx_seq_one_letter_code
_entity_poly.pdbx_strand_id
1 'polypeptide(L)'
;RAARVRYCVMTNVPFDPAEAAHWRPRARARSGRFRSALRVDPLLAGDWAAVARALGAQGLPGTAEGARRYLLGWADTMKPEYLMASTPHNFFLSDQTEEKSNPPENPDLLEEVLIPVAIQLNLPIALKLGARRGLNPALGAAGDGLAPPGEGVAALAALCRRHPQVKFLATFLARGAQHEACVLANKFPNLHLYGCWWYCNNPSVIDEITRLRLELLGAGGWTAQHSDARVLDQLLYKWDHSRKVIGNVLAEYYTALEKTGWRVTRGEVRRAVARLLGGDYERFLQKDLRPLLRPGGGGGETRNYDDGNKQLEGVVGIGGSLLEENDSETASITSKPNKKRLKKGSTSFK
;
A
#
# COMPACT_ATOMS: atom_id res chain seq x y z
N ARG A 1 19.21 -13.90 -2.25
CA ARG A 1 20.38 -13.32 -1.51
C ARG A 1 20.97 -12.14 -2.28
N ALA A 2 21.28 -12.29 -3.56
CA ALA A 2 21.75 -11.20 -4.42
C ALA A 2 20.86 -9.94 -4.37
N ALA A 3 19.53 -10.10 -4.46
CA ALA A 3 18.58 -8.98 -4.31
C ALA A 3 18.44 -8.40 -2.87
N ARG A 4 19.15 -8.95 -1.88
CA ARG A 4 19.01 -8.62 -0.44
C ARG A 4 17.55 -8.67 0.07
N VAL A 5 16.78 -9.66 -0.40
CA VAL A 5 15.40 -9.92 0.02
C VAL A 5 15.40 -10.97 1.13
N ARG A 6 14.71 -10.68 2.24
CA ARG A 6 14.58 -11.57 3.41
C ARG A 6 13.59 -12.71 3.15
N TYR A 7 12.41 -12.37 2.63
CA TYR A 7 11.37 -13.31 2.22
C TYR A 7 10.52 -12.71 1.08
N CYS A 8 9.77 -13.57 0.38
CA CYS A 8 8.82 -13.22 -0.66
C CYS A 8 7.43 -13.68 -0.23
N VAL A 9 6.42 -12.82 -0.35
CA VAL A 9 5.02 -13.24 -0.23
C VAL A 9 4.52 -13.59 -1.63
N MET A 10 4.08 -14.83 -1.79
CA MET A 10 3.54 -15.38 -3.04
C MET A 10 2.08 -14.95 -3.21
N THR A 11 1.57 -15.05 -4.43
CA THR A 11 0.13 -14.95 -4.70
C THR A 11 -0.37 -16.36 -4.98
N ASN A 12 -1.20 -16.91 -4.10
CA ASN A 12 -1.66 -18.29 -4.20
C ASN A 12 -3.15 -18.39 -4.49
N VAL A 13 -3.54 -19.04 -5.57
CA VAL A 13 -4.90 -19.08 -6.10
C VAL A 13 -5.55 -20.44 -5.77
N PRO A 14 -6.32 -20.57 -4.68
CA PRO A 14 -6.99 -21.83 -4.34
C PRO A 14 -8.06 -22.21 -5.38
N PHE A 15 -8.56 -21.25 -6.14
CA PHE A 15 -9.55 -21.44 -7.20
C PHE A 15 -8.96 -21.96 -8.52
N ASP A 16 -7.62 -21.99 -8.64
CA ASP A 16 -6.93 -22.60 -9.78
C ASP A 16 -6.61 -24.06 -9.44
N PRO A 17 -7.23 -25.06 -10.11
CA PRO A 17 -6.97 -26.47 -9.83
C PRO A 17 -5.52 -26.87 -10.02
N ALA A 18 -4.81 -26.25 -10.97
CA ALA A 18 -3.40 -26.55 -11.23
C ALA A 18 -2.52 -26.11 -10.06
N GLU A 19 -2.78 -24.93 -9.49
CA GLU A 19 -2.06 -24.47 -8.30
C GLU A 19 -2.50 -25.25 -7.05
N ALA A 20 -3.79 -25.49 -6.88
CA ALA A 20 -4.36 -26.22 -5.74
C ALA A 20 -3.71 -27.60 -5.54
N ALA A 21 -3.39 -28.30 -6.64
CA ALA A 21 -2.72 -29.59 -6.65
C ALA A 21 -1.29 -29.57 -6.06
N HIS A 22 -0.65 -28.40 -5.94
CA HIS A 22 0.65 -28.27 -5.25
C HIS A 22 0.54 -28.20 -3.72
N TRP A 23 -0.67 -27.95 -3.21
CA TRP A 23 -0.94 -27.75 -1.78
C TRP A 23 -1.63 -28.93 -1.13
N ARG A 24 -2.52 -29.63 -1.85
CA ARG A 24 -3.29 -30.77 -1.34
C ARG A 24 -3.11 -32.01 -2.24
N PRO A 25 -3.20 -33.23 -1.69
CA PRO A 25 -3.47 -33.55 -0.28
C PRO A 25 -2.28 -33.30 0.66
N ARG A 26 -1.06 -33.19 0.10
CA ARG A 26 0.16 -32.89 0.85
C ARG A 26 0.91 -31.74 0.18
N ALA A 27 1.11 -30.65 0.93
CA ALA A 27 1.87 -29.52 0.44
C ALA A 27 3.32 -29.90 0.18
N ARG A 28 3.88 -29.39 -0.92
CA ARG A 28 5.31 -29.54 -1.21
C ARG A 28 6.15 -28.82 -0.14
N ALA A 29 7.30 -29.40 0.20
CA ALA A 29 8.25 -28.77 1.11
C ALA A 29 8.67 -27.40 0.56
N ARG A 30 8.62 -26.37 1.40
CA ARG A 30 8.85 -24.99 1.00
C ARG A 30 9.74 -24.29 2.02
N SER A 31 10.71 -23.51 1.53
CA SER A 31 11.51 -22.65 2.41
C SER A 31 10.63 -21.62 3.11
N GLY A 32 10.88 -21.34 4.39
CA GLY A 32 10.21 -20.28 5.15
C GLY A 32 10.47 -18.86 4.60
N ARG A 33 11.35 -18.72 3.60
CA ARG A 33 11.56 -17.46 2.85
C ARG A 33 10.48 -17.20 1.81
N PHE A 34 9.68 -18.19 1.47
CA PHE A 34 8.45 -17.97 0.73
C PHE A 34 7.33 -17.92 1.77
N ARG A 35 6.37 -17.02 1.61
CA ARG A 35 5.19 -16.92 2.46
C ARG A 35 3.99 -16.86 1.54
N SER A 36 2.83 -17.26 2.01
CA SER A 36 1.64 -17.37 1.18
C SER A 36 0.75 -16.14 1.37
N ALA A 37 -0.02 -15.84 0.34
CA ALA A 37 -1.19 -14.98 0.42
C ALA A 37 -2.31 -15.62 -0.39
N LEU A 38 -3.51 -15.64 0.16
CA LEU A 38 -4.64 -16.34 -0.45
C LEU A 38 -5.36 -15.40 -1.41
N ARG A 39 -5.25 -15.65 -2.72
CA ARG A 39 -5.89 -14.85 -3.76
C ARG A 39 -7.36 -15.23 -3.90
N VAL A 40 -8.24 -14.26 -3.73
CA VAL A 40 -9.69 -14.42 -3.62
C VAL A 40 -10.47 -13.53 -4.59
N ASP A 41 -9.87 -13.22 -5.75
CA ASP A 41 -10.49 -12.41 -6.80
C ASP A 41 -11.95 -12.78 -7.10
N PRO A 42 -12.36 -14.07 -7.21
CA PRO A 42 -13.76 -14.42 -7.48
C PRO A 42 -14.76 -13.90 -6.45
N LEU A 43 -14.36 -13.81 -5.17
CA LEU A 43 -15.23 -13.29 -4.11
C LEU A 43 -15.46 -11.80 -4.25
N LEU A 44 -14.40 -11.05 -4.52
CA LEU A 44 -14.51 -9.60 -4.66
C LEU A 44 -15.17 -9.19 -5.99
N ALA A 45 -15.04 -10.02 -7.02
CA ALA A 45 -15.67 -9.80 -8.32
C ALA A 45 -17.15 -10.24 -8.37
N GLY A 46 -17.68 -10.85 -7.31
CA GLY A 46 -19.05 -11.38 -7.33
C GLY A 46 -19.25 -12.61 -8.22
N ASP A 47 -18.17 -13.33 -8.59
CA ASP A 47 -18.23 -14.49 -9.49
C ASP A 47 -18.68 -15.74 -8.72
N TRP A 48 -19.99 -15.80 -8.41
CA TRP A 48 -20.58 -16.93 -7.71
C TRP A 48 -20.41 -18.24 -8.49
N ALA A 49 -20.45 -18.20 -9.81
CA ALA A 49 -20.29 -19.41 -10.63
C ALA A 49 -18.90 -20.05 -10.42
N ALA A 50 -17.83 -19.26 -10.38
CA ALA A 50 -16.49 -19.76 -10.07
C ALA A 50 -16.39 -20.28 -8.63
N VAL A 51 -16.98 -19.57 -7.67
CA VAL A 51 -17.00 -20.00 -6.27
C VAL A 51 -17.74 -21.32 -6.12
N ALA A 52 -18.99 -21.42 -6.60
CA ALA A 52 -19.81 -22.62 -6.53
C ALA A 52 -19.15 -23.85 -7.17
N ARG A 53 -18.46 -23.68 -8.31
CA ARG A 53 -17.66 -24.76 -8.91
C ARG A 53 -16.55 -25.24 -7.97
N ALA A 54 -15.82 -24.32 -7.34
CA ALA A 54 -14.76 -24.67 -6.41
C ALA A 54 -15.29 -25.33 -5.13
N LEU A 55 -16.48 -24.93 -4.65
CA LEU A 55 -17.16 -25.57 -3.53
C LEU A 55 -17.58 -27.00 -3.87
N GLY A 56 -18.23 -27.19 -5.01
CA GLY A 56 -18.66 -28.51 -5.49
C GLY A 56 -17.48 -29.49 -5.64
N ALA A 57 -16.35 -29.01 -6.16
CA ALA A 57 -15.12 -29.81 -6.27
C ALA A 57 -14.55 -30.30 -4.92
N GLN A 58 -14.96 -29.68 -3.80
CA GLN A 58 -14.58 -30.11 -2.44
C GLN A 58 -15.76 -30.67 -1.63
N GLY A 59 -16.91 -30.94 -2.28
CA GLY A 59 -18.11 -31.45 -1.60
C GLY A 59 -18.71 -30.46 -0.59
N LEU A 60 -18.46 -29.16 -0.75
CA LEU A 60 -19.02 -28.11 0.10
C LEU A 60 -20.35 -27.59 -0.49
N PRO A 61 -21.31 -27.20 0.36
CA PRO A 61 -22.60 -26.67 -0.11
C PRO A 61 -22.41 -25.33 -0.82
N GLY A 62 -23.14 -25.09 -1.91
CA GLY A 62 -23.20 -23.81 -2.61
C GLY A 62 -23.95 -22.74 -1.79
N THR A 63 -23.38 -22.31 -0.66
CA THR A 63 -23.94 -21.32 0.26
C THR A 63 -22.84 -20.40 0.77
N ALA A 64 -23.20 -19.27 1.39
CA ALA A 64 -22.23 -18.40 2.09
C ALA A 64 -21.41 -19.20 3.12
N GLU A 65 -22.05 -20.11 3.86
CA GLU A 65 -21.36 -20.95 4.84
C GLU A 65 -20.36 -21.92 4.18
N GLY A 66 -20.73 -22.54 3.06
CA GLY A 66 -19.80 -23.35 2.28
C GLY A 66 -18.60 -22.55 1.78
N ALA A 67 -18.83 -21.32 1.32
CA ALA A 67 -17.77 -20.40 0.90
C ALA A 67 -16.83 -20.00 2.05
N ARG A 68 -17.37 -19.73 3.25
CA ARG A 68 -16.56 -19.48 4.46
C ARG A 68 -15.72 -20.70 4.81
N ARG A 69 -16.31 -21.90 4.86
CA ARG A 69 -15.61 -23.17 5.11
C ARG A 69 -14.49 -23.43 4.11
N TYR A 70 -14.72 -23.11 2.83
CA TYR A 70 -13.71 -23.22 1.79
C TYR A 70 -12.50 -22.34 2.07
N LEU A 71 -12.71 -21.04 2.36
CA LEU A 71 -11.61 -20.14 2.68
C LEU A 71 -10.88 -20.53 3.96
N LEU A 72 -11.61 -20.92 5.02
CA LEU A 72 -11.03 -21.37 6.28
C LEU A 72 -10.15 -22.60 6.08
N GLY A 73 -10.61 -23.58 5.30
CA GLY A 73 -9.81 -24.78 4.99
C GLY A 73 -8.55 -24.45 4.19
N TRP A 74 -8.63 -23.53 3.22
CA TRP A 74 -7.47 -23.10 2.46
C TRP A 74 -6.51 -22.23 3.27
N ALA A 75 -7.02 -21.38 4.16
CA ALA A 75 -6.21 -20.62 5.10
C ALA A 75 -5.48 -21.55 6.07
N ASP A 76 -6.13 -22.63 6.52
CA ASP A 76 -5.49 -23.66 7.33
C ASP A 76 -4.37 -24.39 6.58
N THR A 77 -4.58 -24.71 5.30
CA THR A 77 -3.58 -25.36 4.45
C THR A 77 -2.40 -24.45 4.12
N MET A 78 -2.66 -23.21 3.72
CA MET A 78 -1.63 -22.32 3.19
C MET A 78 -0.97 -21.46 4.26
N LYS A 79 -1.64 -21.22 5.41
CA LYS A 79 -1.24 -20.26 6.45
C LYS A 79 -0.87 -18.88 5.89
N PRO A 80 -1.80 -18.21 5.17
CA PRO A 80 -1.52 -16.98 4.45
C PRO A 80 -1.26 -15.79 5.40
N GLU A 81 -0.42 -14.86 4.96
CA GLU A 81 -0.16 -13.58 5.64
C GLU A 81 -1.35 -12.61 5.51
N TYR A 82 -2.09 -12.73 4.40
CA TYR A 82 -3.27 -11.94 4.09
C TYR A 82 -4.11 -12.62 3.00
N LEU A 83 -5.38 -12.23 2.92
CA LEU A 83 -6.24 -12.47 1.76
C LEU A 83 -5.94 -11.40 0.72
N MET A 84 -5.96 -11.70 -0.58
CA MET A 84 -5.68 -10.70 -1.61
C MET A 84 -6.68 -10.76 -2.76
N ALA A 85 -7.12 -9.61 -3.24
CA ALA A 85 -7.90 -9.51 -4.47
C ALA A 85 -7.48 -8.29 -5.30
N SER A 86 -7.50 -8.46 -6.63
CA SER A 86 -7.55 -7.31 -7.53
C SER A 86 -9.01 -6.93 -7.74
N THR A 87 -9.36 -5.66 -7.53
CA THR A 87 -10.72 -5.21 -7.77
C THR A 87 -11.00 -5.20 -9.27
N PRO A 88 -12.24 -5.49 -9.71
CA PRO A 88 -12.72 -5.03 -11.00
C PRO A 88 -12.55 -3.50 -11.15
N HIS A 89 -12.51 -3.01 -12.38
CA HIS A 89 -12.40 -1.57 -12.64
C HIS A 89 -13.64 -0.77 -12.24
N ASN A 90 -14.79 -1.41 -12.25
CA ASN A 90 -16.10 -0.92 -11.84
C ASN A 90 -16.44 -1.35 -10.40
N PHE A 91 -15.42 -1.57 -9.57
CA PHE A 91 -15.64 -1.92 -8.17
C PHE A 91 -16.17 -0.71 -7.42
N PHE A 92 -17.46 -0.75 -7.14
CA PHE A 92 -18.18 0.25 -6.40
C PHE A 92 -18.78 -0.38 -5.15
N LEU A 93 -18.73 0.35 -4.03
CA LEU A 93 -19.42 -0.02 -2.80
C LEU A 93 -20.19 1.21 -2.34
N SER A 94 -21.51 1.09 -2.30
CA SER A 94 -22.38 2.13 -1.76
C SER A 94 -22.28 2.20 -0.24
N ASP A 95 -22.50 3.39 0.29
CA ASP A 95 -22.62 3.62 1.73
C ASP A 95 -23.89 3.04 2.33
N GLN A 96 -24.90 2.82 1.48
CA GLN A 96 -26.15 2.20 1.88
C GLN A 96 -26.05 0.70 1.67
N THR A 97 -26.43 -0.08 2.67
CA THR A 97 -26.66 -1.52 2.47
C THR A 97 -27.87 -1.67 1.55
N GLU A 98 -27.63 -2.05 0.30
CA GLU A 98 -28.72 -2.40 -0.61
C GLU A 98 -29.56 -3.54 -0.02
N GLU A 99 -30.87 -3.52 -0.30
CA GLU A 99 -31.79 -4.57 0.13
C GLU A 99 -31.34 -5.91 -0.48
N LYS A 100 -31.12 -6.89 0.39
CA LYS A 100 -30.76 -8.24 -0.02
C LYS A 100 -31.90 -8.84 -0.84
N SER A 101 -31.56 -9.52 -1.93
CA SER A 101 -32.52 -10.38 -2.63
C SER A 101 -33.09 -11.41 -1.66
N ASN A 102 -34.42 -11.58 -1.68
CA ASN A 102 -35.14 -12.54 -0.86
C ASN A 102 -36.05 -13.42 -1.75
N PRO A 103 -35.82 -14.74 -1.81
CA PRO A 103 -34.74 -15.49 -1.17
C PRO A 103 -33.36 -15.12 -1.75
N PRO A 104 -32.26 -15.29 -1.00
CA PRO A 104 -30.93 -14.98 -1.50
C PRO A 104 -30.55 -16.00 -2.58
N GLU A 105 -30.66 -15.60 -3.85
CA GLU A 105 -30.22 -16.44 -4.97
C GLU A 105 -28.70 -16.57 -5.01
N ASN A 106 -27.97 -15.54 -4.54
CA ASN A 106 -26.51 -15.50 -4.45
C ASN A 106 -26.06 -14.76 -3.17
N PRO A 107 -25.03 -15.23 -2.45
CA PRO A 107 -24.51 -14.50 -1.29
C PRO A 107 -23.77 -13.23 -1.71
N ASP A 108 -23.85 -12.19 -0.89
CA ASP A 108 -22.90 -11.07 -0.96
C ASP A 108 -21.52 -11.59 -0.51
N LEU A 109 -20.69 -11.98 -1.48
CA LEU A 109 -19.41 -12.65 -1.24
C LEU A 109 -18.40 -11.78 -0.49
N LEU A 110 -18.55 -10.45 -0.53
CA LEU A 110 -17.72 -9.54 0.24
C LEU A 110 -18.19 -9.53 1.70
N GLU A 111 -19.46 -9.18 1.94
CA GLU A 111 -19.99 -8.92 3.28
C GLU A 111 -20.32 -10.20 4.06
N GLU A 112 -20.79 -11.26 3.40
CA GLU A 112 -21.20 -12.50 4.06
C GLU A 112 -20.09 -13.54 4.13
N VAL A 113 -19.05 -13.42 3.30
CA VAL A 113 -17.97 -14.43 3.21
C VAL A 113 -16.61 -13.83 3.54
N LEU A 114 -16.13 -12.89 2.73
CA LEU A 114 -14.76 -12.41 2.83
C LEU A 114 -14.50 -11.63 4.12
N ILE A 115 -15.37 -10.69 4.47
CA ILE A 115 -15.26 -9.88 5.70
C ILE A 115 -15.31 -10.78 6.96
N PRO A 116 -16.30 -11.67 7.16
CA PRO A 116 -16.33 -12.56 8.32
C PRO A 116 -15.09 -13.44 8.45
N VAL A 117 -14.57 -13.98 7.34
CA VAL A 117 -13.35 -14.80 7.37
C VAL A 117 -12.12 -13.98 7.73
N ALA A 118 -11.99 -12.77 7.20
CA ALA A 118 -10.90 -11.85 7.55
C ALA A 118 -10.90 -11.52 9.05
N ILE A 119 -12.08 -11.25 9.63
CA ILE A 119 -12.26 -11.01 11.06
C ILE A 119 -11.89 -12.26 11.86
N GLN A 120 -12.47 -13.42 11.51
CA GLN A 120 -12.28 -14.66 12.26
C GLN A 120 -10.79 -15.04 12.34
N LEU A 121 -10.06 -14.90 11.24
CA LEU A 121 -8.64 -15.24 11.16
C LEU A 121 -7.69 -14.09 11.54
N ASN A 122 -8.22 -12.88 11.82
CA ASN A 122 -7.45 -11.64 11.95
C ASN A 122 -6.46 -11.42 10.78
N LEU A 123 -6.88 -11.79 9.56
CA LEU A 123 -6.10 -11.62 8.35
C LEU A 123 -6.47 -10.31 7.65
N PRO A 124 -5.48 -9.52 7.20
CA PRO A 124 -5.78 -8.39 6.35
C PRO A 124 -6.36 -8.81 5.00
N ILE A 125 -7.12 -7.91 4.39
CA ILE A 125 -7.53 -7.98 2.99
C ILE A 125 -6.66 -7.01 2.19
N ALA A 126 -5.84 -7.55 1.29
CA ALA A 126 -5.01 -6.81 0.37
C ALA A 126 -5.74 -6.52 -0.94
N LEU A 127 -5.91 -5.25 -1.25
CA LEU A 127 -6.64 -4.76 -2.41
C LEU A 127 -5.68 -4.11 -3.40
N LYS A 128 -5.74 -4.56 -4.65
CA LYS A 128 -5.09 -3.93 -5.79
C LYS A 128 -6.14 -3.23 -6.64
N LEU A 129 -6.15 -1.90 -6.65
CA LEU A 129 -7.25 -1.10 -7.20
C LEU A 129 -6.87 -0.39 -8.50
N GLY A 130 -7.79 -0.40 -9.48
CA GLY A 130 -7.71 0.43 -10.70
C GLY A 130 -7.25 -0.28 -11.98
N ALA A 131 -7.20 -1.61 -12.02
CA ALA A 131 -6.90 -2.35 -13.26
C ALA A 131 -8.16 -2.56 -14.11
N ARG A 132 -8.10 -2.20 -15.39
CA ARG A 132 -9.12 -2.54 -16.40
C ARG A 132 -8.65 -3.76 -17.18
N ARG A 133 -9.28 -4.90 -16.97
CA ARG A 133 -8.91 -6.15 -17.64
C ARG A 133 -9.35 -6.15 -19.11
N GLY A 134 -8.54 -6.76 -19.97
CA GLY A 134 -8.91 -7.01 -21.37
C GLY A 134 -9.19 -5.75 -22.18
N LEU A 135 -8.45 -4.66 -21.93
CA LEU A 135 -8.53 -3.44 -22.75
C LEU A 135 -8.13 -3.74 -24.22
N ASN A 136 -7.16 -4.62 -24.42
CA ASN A 136 -6.84 -5.22 -25.70
C ASN A 136 -6.72 -6.76 -25.55
N PRO A 137 -7.81 -7.52 -25.75
CA PRO A 137 -7.82 -8.96 -25.53
C PRO A 137 -6.78 -9.76 -26.34
N ALA A 138 -6.39 -9.27 -27.52
CA ALA A 138 -5.42 -9.94 -28.38
C ALA A 138 -4.02 -10.05 -27.74
N LEU A 139 -3.71 -9.21 -26.75
CA LEU A 139 -2.43 -9.21 -26.03
C LEU A 139 -2.43 -10.11 -24.77
N GLY A 140 -3.52 -10.81 -24.49
CA GLY A 140 -3.65 -11.66 -23.30
C GLY A 140 -3.35 -10.88 -22.01
N ALA A 141 -2.43 -11.38 -21.18
CA ALA A 141 -2.06 -10.73 -19.91
C ALA A 141 -1.43 -9.33 -20.07
N ALA A 142 -0.89 -8.98 -21.25
CA ALA A 142 -0.38 -7.65 -21.55
C ALA A 142 -1.47 -6.68 -22.05
N GLY A 143 -2.68 -7.19 -22.28
CA GLY A 143 -3.84 -6.44 -22.77
C GLY A 143 -4.63 -5.72 -21.70
N ASP A 144 -4.25 -5.87 -20.43
CA ASP A 144 -4.85 -5.13 -19.34
C ASP A 144 -4.37 -3.67 -19.37
N GLY A 145 -5.18 -2.77 -18.83
CA GLY A 145 -4.91 -1.35 -18.77
C GLY A 145 -5.29 -0.71 -17.43
N LEU A 146 -5.35 0.61 -17.45
CA LEU A 146 -5.67 1.44 -16.30
C LEU A 146 -7.14 1.92 -16.38
N ALA A 147 -7.84 1.89 -15.25
CA ALA A 147 -9.12 2.57 -15.06
C ALA A 147 -8.91 3.98 -14.46
N PRO A 148 -9.80 4.95 -14.74
CA PRO A 148 -9.75 6.27 -14.12
C PRO A 148 -9.71 6.22 -12.58
N PRO A 149 -9.02 7.16 -11.92
CA PRO A 149 -9.04 7.28 -10.46
C PRO A 149 -10.42 7.77 -9.98
N GLY A 150 -10.97 7.14 -8.93
CA GLY A 150 -12.22 7.59 -8.29
C GLY A 150 -12.90 6.50 -7.49
N GLU A 151 -13.65 5.62 -8.17
CA GLU A 151 -14.53 4.63 -7.52
C GLU A 151 -13.80 3.71 -6.54
N GLY A 152 -12.59 3.28 -6.88
CA GLY A 152 -11.80 2.40 -6.00
C GLY A 152 -11.40 3.06 -4.68
N VAL A 153 -11.10 4.37 -4.66
CA VAL A 153 -10.71 5.06 -3.42
C VAL A 153 -11.93 5.24 -2.51
N ALA A 154 -13.07 5.63 -3.08
CA ALA A 154 -14.34 5.74 -2.38
C ALA A 154 -14.79 4.40 -1.78
N ALA A 155 -14.72 3.31 -2.56
CA ALA A 155 -15.07 1.98 -2.09
C ALA A 155 -14.14 1.51 -0.94
N LEU A 156 -12.85 1.83 -1.01
CA LEU A 156 -11.92 1.55 0.09
C LEU A 156 -12.26 2.36 1.35
N ALA A 157 -12.65 3.62 1.21
CA ALA A 157 -13.07 4.45 2.34
C ALA A 157 -14.34 3.88 3.01
N ALA A 158 -15.31 3.45 2.22
CA ALA A 158 -16.52 2.77 2.72
C ALA A 158 -16.16 1.47 3.46
N LEU A 159 -15.28 0.64 2.89
CA LEU A 159 -14.78 -0.58 3.55
C LEU A 159 -14.11 -0.29 4.89
N CYS A 160 -13.19 0.68 4.94
CA CYS A 160 -12.46 1.01 6.15
C CYS A 160 -13.39 1.52 7.26
N ARG A 161 -14.41 2.30 6.91
CA ARG A 161 -15.42 2.82 7.85
C ARG A 161 -16.41 1.77 8.32
N ARG A 162 -16.91 0.91 7.43
CA ARG A 162 -17.89 -0.15 7.74
C ARG A 162 -17.26 -1.25 8.61
N HIS A 163 -15.97 -1.51 8.40
CA HIS A 163 -15.25 -2.64 9.02
C HIS A 163 -13.98 -2.18 9.74
N PRO A 164 -14.08 -1.35 10.81
CA PRO A 164 -12.92 -0.86 11.56
C PRO A 164 -12.06 -1.99 12.17
N GLN A 165 -12.65 -3.16 12.39
CA GLN A 165 -12.00 -4.38 12.88
C GLN A 165 -11.20 -5.14 11.82
N VAL A 166 -11.40 -4.83 10.53
CA VAL A 166 -10.69 -5.48 9.42
C VAL A 166 -9.51 -4.62 8.99
N LYS A 167 -8.34 -5.26 8.85
CA LYS A 167 -7.13 -4.64 8.31
C LYS A 167 -7.17 -4.64 6.79
N PHE A 168 -6.93 -3.50 6.16
CA PHE A 168 -6.84 -3.35 4.71
C PHE A 168 -5.41 -2.98 4.30
N LEU A 169 -4.83 -3.76 3.39
CA LEU A 169 -3.61 -3.41 2.67
C LEU A 169 -4.03 -2.87 1.30
N ALA A 170 -3.60 -1.69 0.88
CA ALA A 170 -4.02 -1.14 -0.42
C ALA A 170 -2.86 -0.67 -1.29
N THR A 171 -2.97 -0.93 -2.59
CA THR A 171 -2.15 -0.30 -3.64
C THR A 171 -3.03 0.10 -4.81
N PHE A 172 -2.69 1.22 -5.44
CA PHE A 172 -3.45 1.81 -6.54
C PHE A 172 -2.63 1.80 -7.82
N LEU A 173 -3.30 1.55 -8.95
CA LEU A 173 -2.69 1.57 -10.28
C LEU A 173 -2.68 2.97 -10.90
N ALA A 174 -3.71 3.78 -10.59
CA ALA A 174 -3.82 5.14 -11.10
C ALA A 174 -2.85 6.06 -10.34
N ARG A 175 -1.98 6.78 -11.08
CA ARG A 175 -1.14 7.83 -10.52
C ARG A 175 -1.96 8.90 -9.79
N GLY A 176 -3.07 9.35 -10.40
CA GLY A 176 -3.95 10.36 -9.82
C GLY A 176 -4.66 9.96 -8.52
N ALA A 177 -4.77 8.65 -8.23
CA ALA A 177 -5.38 8.17 -6.98
C ALA A 177 -4.43 8.24 -5.77
N GLN A 178 -3.13 8.43 -5.99
CA GLN A 178 -2.13 8.25 -4.92
C GLN A 178 -2.24 9.32 -3.83
N HIS A 179 -2.57 10.56 -4.20
CA HIS A 179 -2.75 11.65 -3.24
C HIS A 179 -3.95 11.41 -2.33
N GLU A 180 -5.12 11.13 -2.91
CA GLU A 180 -6.33 10.80 -2.15
C GLU A 180 -6.12 9.57 -1.26
N ALA A 181 -5.43 8.54 -1.75
CA ALA A 181 -5.07 7.38 -0.95
C ALA A 181 -4.23 7.72 0.29
N CYS A 182 -3.28 8.67 0.18
CA CYS A 182 -2.50 9.14 1.32
C CYS A 182 -3.38 9.87 2.35
N VAL A 183 -4.28 10.75 1.89
CA VAL A 183 -5.25 11.41 2.77
C VAL A 183 -6.12 10.36 3.48
N LEU A 184 -6.58 9.34 2.77
CA LEU A 184 -7.38 8.27 3.33
C LEU A 184 -6.62 7.47 4.41
N ALA A 185 -5.37 7.10 4.15
CA ALA A 185 -4.53 6.37 5.10
C ALA A 185 -4.22 7.18 6.38
N ASN A 186 -4.25 8.52 6.30
CA ASN A 186 -4.16 9.38 7.48
C ASN A 186 -5.40 9.28 8.38
N LYS A 187 -6.58 8.92 7.83
CA LYS A 187 -7.85 8.85 8.57
C LYS A 187 -8.15 7.47 9.14
N PHE A 188 -7.71 6.41 8.48
CA PHE A 188 -8.09 5.05 8.81
C PHE A 188 -6.92 4.24 9.38
N PRO A 189 -6.90 3.96 10.70
CA PRO A 189 -5.80 3.20 11.33
C PRO A 189 -5.76 1.72 10.91
N ASN A 190 -6.86 1.25 10.32
CA ASN A 190 -7.03 -0.05 9.71
C ASN A 190 -6.66 -0.09 8.21
N LEU A 191 -6.10 0.99 7.65
CA LEU A 191 -5.58 1.04 6.28
C LEU A 191 -4.05 1.17 6.27
N HIS A 192 -3.39 0.38 5.45
CA HIS A 192 -1.95 0.44 5.21
C HIS A 192 -1.65 0.45 3.71
N LEU A 193 -1.07 1.55 3.23
CA LEU A 193 -0.64 1.66 1.83
C LEU A 193 0.66 0.89 1.60
N TYR A 194 0.75 0.21 0.47
CA TYR A 194 1.97 -0.49 0.09
C TYR A 194 2.30 -0.33 -1.39
N GLY A 195 3.57 -0.04 -1.67
CA GLY A 195 4.14 -0.18 -3.00
C GLY A 195 3.74 0.82 -4.07
N CYS A 196 4.35 0.63 -5.23
CA CYS A 196 4.08 1.33 -6.48
C CYS A 196 3.74 0.28 -7.54
N TRP A 197 2.46 0.00 -7.72
CA TRP A 197 2.01 -1.18 -8.47
C TRP A 197 2.08 -0.98 -9.98
N TRP A 198 2.68 -1.96 -10.69
CA TRP A 198 2.60 -2.13 -12.14
C TRP A 198 2.94 -0.86 -12.94
N TYR A 199 1.97 -0.12 -13.49
CA TYR A 199 2.24 1.12 -14.24
C TYR A 199 2.81 2.25 -13.37
N CYS A 200 2.63 2.18 -12.04
CA CYS A 200 3.31 3.06 -11.09
C CYS A 200 4.75 2.61 -10.78
N ASN A 201 5.20 1.44 -11.25
CA ASN A 201 6.55 0.93 -10.98
C ASN A 201 7.59 1.49 -11.97
N ASN A 202 7.58 2.80 -12.15
CA ASN A 202 8.51 3.57 -12.98
C ASN A 202 9.24 4.59 -12.09
N PRO A 203 10.53 4.89 -12.31
CA PRO A 203 11.33 5.71 -11.39
C PRO A 203 10.70 7.06 -11.05
N SER A 204 10.18 7.77 -12.05
CA SER A 204 9.52 9.07 -11.86
C SER A 204 8.28 8.99 -10.99
N VAL A 205 7.48 7.93 -11.14
CA VAL A 205 6.25 7.73 -10.36
C VAL A 205 6.56 7.18 -8.96
N ILE A 206 7.59 6.35 -8.82
CA ILE A 206 8.07 5.89 -7.51
C ILE A 206 8.57 7.08 -6.69
N ASP A 207 9.36 7.98 -7.29
CA ASP A 207 9.86 9.20 -6.64
C ASP A 207 8.70 10.05 -6.11
N GLU A 208 7.76 10.39 -6.98
CA GLU A 208 6.57 11.17 -6.63
C GLU A 208 5.74 10.52 -5.53
N ILE A 209 5.36 9.24 -5.67
CA ILE A 209 4.57 8.53 -4.66
C ILE A 209 5.30 8.48 -3.31
N THR A 210 6.63 8.28 -3.33
CA THR A 210 7.44 8.20 -2.11
C THR A 210 7.47 9.55 -1.40
N ARG A 211 7.68 10.67 -2.13
CA ARG A 211 7.64 12.03 -1.56
C ARG A 211 6.28 12.34 -0.96
N LEU A 212 5.23 12.09 -1.74
CA LEU A 212 3.86 12.42 -1.36
C LEU A 212 3.42 11.65 -0.10
N ARG A 213 3.83 10.37 0.03
CA ARG A 213 3.62 9.59 1.25
C ARG A 213 4.47 10.08 2.42
N LEU A 214 5.72 10.47 2.22
CA LEU A 214 6.55 11.03 3.30
C LEU A 214 5.98 12.34 3.82
N GLU A 215 5.51 13.21 2.93
CA GLU A 215 4.96 14.52 3.26
C GLU A 215 3.63 14.39 4.04
N LEU A 216 2.74 13.48 3.64
CA LEU A 216 1.41 13.34 4.24
C LEU A 216 1.33 12.33 5.39
N LEU A 217 2.20 11.31 5.41
CA LEU A 217 2.16 10.20 6.37
C LEU A 217 3.43 10.13 7.24
N GLY A 218 4.47 10.89 6.92
CA GLY A 218 5.77 10.78 7.56
C GLY A 218 6.54 9.51 7.17
N ALA A 219 7.66 9.28 7.84
CA ALA A 219 8.55 8.13 7.60
C ALA A 219 8.07 6.82 8.29
N GLY A 220 6.76 6.58 8.31
CA GLY A 220 6.19 5.36 8.89
C GLY A 220 4.68 5.20 8.67
N GLY A 221 4.17 4.00 8.94
CA GLY A 221 2.75 3.65 8.77
C GLY A 221 2.37 3.23 7.34
N TRP A 222 3.35 2.98 6.47
CA TRP A 222 3.17 2.52 5.10
C TRP A 222 4.41 1.76 4.62
N THR A 223 4.30 1.05 3.49
CA THR A 223 5.41 0.31 2.88
C THR A 223 5.75 0.89 1.51
N ALA A 224 7.03 1.19 1.28
CA ALA A 224 7.41 1.96 0.10
C ALA A 224 7.30 1.18 -1.21
N GLN A 225 7.69 -0.10 -1.22
CA GLN A 225 7.73 -0.88 -2.46
C GLN A 225 7.31 -2.34 -2.31
N HIS A 226 6.75 -2.91 -3.38
CA HIS A 226 6.72 -4.35 -3.64
C HIS A 226 7.18 -4.62 -5.08
N SER A 227 7.63 -5.85 -5.37
CA SER A 227 8.19 -6.14 -6.70
C SER A 227 7.14 -6.57 -7.73
N ASP A 228 6.09 -7.29 -7.33
CA ASP A 228 5.19 -7.98 -8.27
C ASP A 228 5.98 -8.80 -9.32
N ALA A 229 7.06 -9.47 -8.88
CA ALA A 229 7.93 -10.26 -9.74
C ALA A 229 7.20 -11.51 -10.23
N ARG A 230 7.14 -11.70 -11.55
CA ARG A 230 6.62 -12.91 -12.19
C ARG A 230 7.73 -13.87 -12.60
N VAL A 231 8.96 -13.35 -12.73
CA VAL A 231 10.19 -14.11 -12.97
C VAL A 231 11.16 -13.81 -11.84
N LEU A 232 11.82 -14.84 -11.29
CA LEU A 232 12.63 -14.73 -10.08
C LEU A 232 13.72 -13.65 -10.16
N ASP A 233 14.40 -13.57 -11.31
CA ASP A 233 15.51 -12.62 -11.52
C ASP A 233 15.05 -11.16 -11.54
N GLN A 234 13.75 -10.91 -11.72
CA GLN A 234 13.20 -9.55 -11.62
C GLN A 234 13.41 -8.96 -10.23
N LEU A 235 13.58 -9.79 -9.19
CA LEU A 235 13.94 -9.31 -7.86
C LEU A 235 15.26 -8.52 -7.85
N LEU A 236 16.20 -8.82 -8.74
CA LEU A 236 17.49 -8.11 -8.79
C LEU A 236 17.27 -6.64 -9.18
N TYR A 237 16.73 -6.41 -10.38
CA TYR A 237 16.62 -5.05 -10.89
C TYR A 237 15.49 -4.27 -10.21
N LYS A 238 14.35 -4.91 -9.86
CA LYS A 238 13.23 -4.18 -9.22
C LYS A 238 13.62 -3.61 -7.86
N TRP A 239 14.36 -4.39 -7.06
CA TRP A 239 14.81 -3.92 -5.75
C TRP A 239 16.01 -2.99 -5.83
N ASP A 240 16.97 -3.21 -6.73
CA ASP A 240 18.08 -2.28 -6.93
C ASP A 240 17.57 -0.89 -7.36
N HIS A 241 16.72 -0.86 -8.38
CA HIS A 241 16.09 0.35 -8.90
C HIS A 241 15.30 1.09 -7.82
N SER A 242 14.34 0.41 -7.19
CA SER A 242 13.44 1.08 -6.23
C SER A 242 14.19 1.61 -5.02
N ARG A 243 15.20 0.88 -4.51
CA ARG A 243 16.00 1.34 -3.38
C ARG A 243 16.82 2.58 -3.69
N LYS A 244 17.32 2.72 -4.92
CA LYS A 244 18.02 3.94 -5.36
C LYS A 244 17.08 5.14 -5.32
N VAL A 245 15.89 5.02 -5.93
CA VAL A 245 14.89 6.11 -5.94
C VAL A 245 14.45 6.48 -4.51
N ILE A 246 14.01 5.49 -3.72
CA ILE A 246 13.57 5.71 -2.34
C ILE A 246 14.70 6.29 -1.47
N GLY A 247 15.93 5.83 -1.68
CA GLY A 247 17.11 6.30 -0.96
C GLY A 247 17.39 7.78 -1.22
N ASN A 248 17.29 8.23 -2.47
CA ASN A 248 17.46 9.63 -2.84
C ASN A 248 16.38 10.51 -2.18
N VAL A 249 15.11 10.11 -2.28
CA VAL A 249 13.99 10.83 -1.65
C VAL A 249 14.19 10.96 -0.13
N LEU A 250 14.59 9.87 0.55
CA LEU A 250 14.86 9.91 1.99
C LEU A 250 16.05 10.80 2.33
N ALA A 251 17.12 10.77 1.53
CA ALA A 251 18.29 11.61 1.75
C ALA A 251 17.92 13.10 1.67
N GLU A 252 17.13 13.48 0.66
CA GLU A 252 16.63 14.85 0.52
C GLU A 252 15.72 15.25 1.68
N TYR A 253 14.77 14.39 2.06
CA TYR A 253 13.87 14.62 3.20
C TYR A 253 14.63 14.88 4.51
N TYR A 254 15.61 14.03 4.84
CA TYR A 254 16.39 14.21 6.05
C TYR A 254 17.36 15.39 5.98
N THR A 255 17.90 15.70 4.80
CA THR A 255 18.73 16.90 4.61
C THR A 255 17.89 18.17 4.80
N ALA A 256 16.64 18.18 4.33
CA ALA A 256 15.73 19.29 4.55
C ALA A 256 15.38 19.44 6.04
N LEU A 257 15.14 18.34 6.76
CA LEU A 257 14.95 18.38 8.21
C LEU A 257 16.20 18.92 8.94
N GLU A 258 17.40 18.51 8.54
CA GLU A 258 18.63 19.02 9.16
C GLU A 258 18.76 20.55 9.02
N LYS A 259 18.37 21.10 7.85
CA LYS A 259 18.37 22.54 7.58
C LYS A 259 17.40 23.34 8.46
N THR A 260 16.38 22.71 9.05
CA THR A 260 15.50 23.38 10.01
C THR A 260 16.08 23.44 11.44
N GLY A 261 17.27 22.87 11.65
CA GLY A 261 17.90 22.73 12.96
C GLY A 261 17.62 21.37 13.63
N TRP A 262 16.86 20.47 12.98
CA TRP A 262 16.65 19.12 13.50
C TRP A 262 17.95 18.31 13.45
N ARG A 263 18.35 17.70 14.57
CA ARG A 263 19.56 16.86 14.61
C ARG A 263 19.27 15.44 14.10
N VAL A 264 19.48 15.21 12.81
CA VAL A 264 19.30 13.88 12.21
C VAL A 264 20.42 12.93 12.64
N THR A 265 20.05 11.77 13.19
CA THR A 265 20.99 10.70 13.56
C THR A 265 20.96 9.54 12.57
N ARG A 266 22.09 8.83 12.45
CA ARG A 266 22.15 7.57 11.67
C ARG A 266 21.12 6.53 12.16
N GLY A 267 20.80 6.54 13.46
CA GLY A 267 19.82 5.64 14.06
C GLY A 267 18.41 5.90 13.53
N GLU A 268 18.00 7.17 13.42
CA GLU A 268 16.70 7.56 12.87
C GLU A 268 16.55 7.15 11.41
N VAL A 269 17.55 7.45 10.58
CA VAL A 269 17.53 7.07 9.15
C VAL A 269 17.43 5.55 9.00
N ARG A 270 18.22 4.78 9.75
CA ARG A 270 18.17 3.31 9.73
C ARG A 270 16.81 2.77 10.15
N ARG A 271 16.20 3.36 11.20
CA ARG A 271 14.86 2.99 11.61
C ARG A 271 13.87 3.26 10.48
N ALA A 272 13.82 4.47 9.94
CA ALA A 272 12.91 4.81 8.84
C ALA A 272 13.05 3.89 7.62
N VAL A 273 14.27 3.60 7.17
CA VAL A 273 14.52 2.65 6.07
C VAL A 273 13.98 1.25 6.44
N ALA A 274 14.24 0.76 7.64
CA ALA A 274 13.75 -0.54 8.09
C ALA A 274 12.21 -0.57 8.18
N ARG A 275 11.58 0.53 8.61
CA ARG A 275 10.11 0.69 8.63
C ARG A 275 9.53 0.60 7.22
N LEU A 276 10.02 1.43 6.30
CA LEU A 276 9.50 1.55 4.93
C LEU A 276 9.76 0.31 4.06
N LEU A 277 10.83 -0.43 4.31
CA LEU A 277 11.21 -1.63 3.55
C LEU A 277 10.70 -2.95 4.17
N GLY A 278 9.62 -2.88 4.95
CA GLY A 278 8.85 -4.05 5.40
C GLY A 278 8.54 -4.08 6.89
N GLY A 279 9.23 -3.28 7.71
CA GLY A 279 8.99 -3.27 9.15
C GLY A 279 7.60 -2.75 9.54
N ASP A 280 7.07 -1.72 8.88
CA ASP A 280 5.70 -1.27 9.12
C ASP A 280 4.66 -2.24 8.56
N TYR A 281 4.95 -2.93 7.45
CA TYR A 281 4.12 -4.03 6.98
C TYR A 281 3.99 -5.13 8.04
N GLU A 282 5.11 -5.60 8.60
CA GLU A 282 5.09 -6.66 9.63
C GLU A 282 4.34 -6.19 10.90
N ARG A 283 4.55 -4.95 11.34
CA ARG A 283 3.79 -4.38 12.47
C ARG A 283 2.30 -4.29 12.17
N PHE A 284 1.93 -3.90 10.96
CA PHE A 284 0.53 -3.80 10.56
C PHE A 284 -0.16 -5.18 10.56
N LEU A 285 0.51 -6.21 10.06
CA LEU A 285 -0.01 -7.58 10.09
C LEU A 285 -0.29 -8.07 11.53
N GLN A 286 0.54 -7.66 12.49
CA GLN A 286 0.43 -8.07 13.89
C GLN A 286 -0.69 -7.36 14.67
N LYS A 287 -1.28 -6.28 14.12
CA LYS A 287 -2.40 -5.62 14.79
C LYS A 287 -3.57 -6.60 14.95
N ASP A 288 -4.23 -6.54 16.09
CA ASP A 288 -5.57 -7.10 16.27
C ASP A 288 -6.52 -5.92 16.51
N LEU A 289 -7.36 -5.64 15.52
CA LEU A 289 -8.30 -4.51 15.54
C LEU A 289 -9.70 -4.95 15.92
N ARG A 290 -9.90 -6.25 16.21
CA ARG A 290 -11.17 -6.72 16.72
C ARG A 290 -11.35 -6.09 18.10
N PRO A 291 -12.51 -5.47 18.39
CA PRO A 291 -12.79 -5.10 19.75
C PRO A 291 -12.62 -6.37 20.59
N LEU A 292 -12.00 -6.27 21.77
CA LEU A 292 -12.19 -7.29 22.80
C LEU A 292 -13.70 -7.47 22.87
N LEU A 293 -14.21 -8.63 22.41
CA LEU A 293 -15.63 -8.95 22.44
C LEU A 293 -16.05 -8.88 23.90
N ARG A 294 -16.46 -7.70 24.38
CA ARG A 294 -16.97 -7.53 25.73
C ARG A 294 -18.33 -8.22 25.75
N PRO A 295 -18.53 -9.26 26.56
CA PRO A 295 -19.87 -9.74 26.81
C PRO A 295 -20.57 -8.69 27.70
N GLY A 296 -21.49 -7.92 27.11
CA GLY A 296 -22.46 -7.08 27.84
C GLY A 296 -21.99 -5.67 28.25
N GLY A 297 -22.91 -4.70 28.12
CA GLY A 297 -22.79 -3.30 28.52
C GLY A 297 -22.54 -2.38 27.31
N GLY A 298 -23.49 -1.62 26.76
CA GLY A 298 -24.51 -0.82 27.45
C GLY A 298 -23.94 0.57 27.71
N GLY A 299 -24.29 1.55 26.85
CA GLY A 299 -24.01 2.98 27.06
C GLY A 299 -22.73 3.50 26.39
N GLY A 300 -22.83 3.90 25.12
CA GLY A 300 -21.82 4.77 24.50
C GLY A 300 -22.14 6.23 24.84
N GLU A 301 -21.40 6.82 25.77
CA GLU A 301 -21.36 8.28 25.90
C GLU A 301 -20.66 8.87 24.68
N THR A 302 -21.42 9.61 23.87
CA THR A 302 -20.88 10.49 22.84
C THR A 302 -20.11 11.62 23.50
N ARG A 303 -18.77 11.59 23.40
CA ARG A 303 -17.95 12.77 23.66
C ARG A 303 -18.16 13.76 22.51
N ASN A 304 -18.92 14.82 22.77
CA ASN A 304 -18.92 16.01 21.92
C ASN A 304 -17.51 16.61 21.93
N TYR A 305 -16.84 16.57 20.78
CA TYR A 305 -15.71 17.44 20.50
C TYR A 305 -16.28 18.75 19.96
N ASP A 306 -16.22 19.79 20.78
CA ASP A 306 -16.42 21.17 20.35
C ASP A 306 -15.07 21.69 19.88
N ASP A 307 -14.84 21.66 18.57
CA ASP A 307 -13.61 22.17 17.95
C ASP A 307 -13.87 23.62 17.53
N GLY A 308 -13.47 24.55 18.40
CA GLY A 308 -13.27 25.96 18.05
C GLY A 308 -12.10 26.10 17.07
N ASN A 309 -12.26 25.57 15.86
CA ASN A 309 -11.24 25.56 14.83
C ASN A 309 -11.26 26.90 14.09
N LYS A 310 -10.53 27.90 14.60
CA LYS A 310 -10.13 29.04 13.78
C LYS A 310 -9.09 28.53 12.77
N GLN A 311 -9.56 28.07 11.61
CA GLN A 311 -8.69 27.88 10.45
C GLN A 311 -8.12 29.26 10.06
N LEU A 312 -6.80 29.39 10.14
CA LEU A 312 -6.09 30.47 9.44
C LEU A 312 -6.03 30.04 7.96
N GLU A 313 -6.98 30.53 7.16
CA GLU A 313 -6.87 30.47 5.71
C GLU A 313 -5.63 31.27 5.26
N GLY A 314 -4.91 30.74 4.27
CA GLY A 314 -3.53 31.11 3.97
C GLY A 314 -3.31 32.61 3.66
N VAL A 315 -2.22 33.15 4.18
CA VAL A 315 -1.64 34.42 3.72
C VAL A 315 -1.03 34.19 2.34
N VAL A 316 -1.63 34.77 1.30
CA VAL A 316 -1.00 34.90 -0.02
C VAL A 316 0.13 35.92 0.11
N GLY A 317 1.34 35.45 0.39
CA GLY A 317 2.53 36.28 0.33
C GLY A 317 2.96 36.50 -1.12
N ILE A 318 2.47 37.56 -1.75
CA ILE A 318 3.07 38.09 -2.98
C ILE A 318 4.46 38.62 -2.61
N GLY A 319 5.50 38.16 -3.29
CA GLY A 319 6.88 38.53 -3.03
C GLY A 319 7.08 40.04 -3.00
N GLY A 320 7.52 40.55 -1.85
CA GLY A 320 8.04 41.90 -1.70
C GLY A 320 9.53 41.91 -1.99
N SER A 321 9.92 42.68 -3.00
CA SER A 321 11.28 42.99 -3.40
C SER A 321 12.16 43.44 -2.23
N LEU A 322 13.30 42.78 -2.04
CA LEU A 322 14.43 43.34 -1.31
C LEU A 322 15.17 44.33 -2.22
N LEU A 323 14.67 45.56 -2.29
CA LEU A 323 15.42 46.74 -2.72
C LEU A 323 14.83 47.95 -1.99
N GLU A 324 15.54 48.46 -1.01
CA GLU A 324 15.73 49.90 -0.81
C GLU A 324 17.00 50.11 0.02
N GLU A 325 17.95 50.77 -0.63
CA GLU A 325 19.13 51.40 -0.04
C GLU A 325 18.69 52.52 0.91
N ASN A 326 19.44 52.72 2.00
CA ASN A 326 19.89 54.08 2.32
C ASN A 326 21.10 54.06 3.26
N ASP A 327 22.08 54.82 2.81
CA ASP A 327 23.39 55.11 3.38
C ASP A 327 23.36 55.75 4.77
N SER A 328 24.39 55.47 5.58
CA SER A 328 25.32 56.52 6.05
C SER A 328 26.51 55.91 6.83
N GLU A 329 27.70 56.06 6.23
CA GLU A 329 28.98 56.54 6.82
C GLU A 329 29.33 56.11 8.25
N THR A 330 30.46 55.48 8.61
CA THR A 330 31.90 55.57 8.26
C THR A 330 32.57 54.43 9.09
N ALA A 331 33.73 53.81 8.83
CA ALA A 331 35.02 54.30 8.39
C ALA A 331 35.90 53.14 7.87
N SER A 332 36.84 53.53 7.01
CA SER A 332 37.89 52.79 6.32
C SER A 332 38.82 51.91 7.18
N ILE A 333 39.15 50.71 6.70
CA ILE A 333 40.55 50.19 6.68
C ILE A 333 40.79 49.45 5.36
N THR A 334 41.76 49.95 4.60
CA THR A 334 42.30 49.42 3.35
C THR A 334 43.32 48.31 3.62
N SER A 335 43.25 47.18 2.90
CA SER A 335 44.46 46.49 2.39
C SER A 335 44.13 45.57 1.20
N LYS A 336 45.04 45.58 0.23
CA LYS A 336 44.92 45.10 -1.18
C LYS A 336 44.99 43.57 -1.34
N PRO A 337 44.54 43.03 -2.50
CA PRO A 337 44.46 41.59 -2.77
C PRO A 337 45.80 41.01 -3.24
N ASN A 338 46.14 39.80 -2.76
CA ASN A 338 47.33 39.08 -3.16
C ASN A 338 47.01 38.12 -4.33
N LYS A 339 47.50 38.47 -5.53
CA LYS A 339 47.54 37.60 -6.71
C LYS A 339 48.74 36.64 -6.61
N LYS A 340 48.48 35.33 -6.54
CA LYS A 340 49.42 34.27 -6.99
C LYS A 340 48.59 33.17 -7.67
N ARG A 341 48.44 33.23 -9.00
CA ARG A 341 49.33 32.70 -10.06
C ARG A 341 49.26 31.18 -10.18
N LEU A 342 48.44 30.76 -11.14
CA LEU A 342 48.36 29.43 -11.74
C LEU A 342 49.74 28.94 -12.19
N LYS A 343 50.04 27.67 -11.90
CA LYS A 343 51.02 26.88 -12.66
C LYS A 343 50.29 25.73 -13.36
N LYS A 344 50.31 25.79 -14.69
CA LYS A 344 50.06 24.66 -15.59
C LYS A 344 51.17 23.62 -15.40
N GLY A 345 50.78 22.37 -15.22
CA GLY A 345 51.66 21.21 -15.34
C GLY A 345 51.04 20.24 -16.32
N SER A 346 51.56 20.20 -17.54
CA SER A 346 51.29 19.17 -18.53
C SER A 346 52.00 17.88 -18.14
N THR A 347 51.34 16.74 -18.29
CA THR A 347 52.01 15.47 -18.59
C THR A 347 51.06 14.57 -19.36
N SER A 348 51.58 14.07 -20.47
CA SER A 348 50.98 13.17 -21.45
C SER A 348 51.71 11.82 -21.38
N PHE A 349 51.08 10.79 -21.97
CA PHE A 349 51.55 9.42 -22.26
C PHE A 349 51.44 8.42 -21.09
N LYS A 350 50.88 7.22 -21.24
CA LYS A 350 50.62 6.34 -22.40
C LYS A 350 49.37 5.51 -22.14
#